data_AF-A0A432H597-F1
#
_entry.id   AF-A0A432H597-F1
#
_cell.length_a   1.000
_cell.length_b   1.000
_cell.length_c   1.000
_cell.angle_alpha   90.00
_cell.angle_beta   90.00
_cell.angle_gamma   90.00
#
_symmetry.space_group_name_H-M   'P 1'
#
loop_
_entity.id
_entity.type
_entity.pdbx_description
1 polymer ?
#
loop_
_entity_poly.entity_id
_entity_poly.type
_entity_poly.pdbx_seq_one_letter_code
_entity_poly.pdbx_strand_id
1 'polypeptide(L)' 'MIMPAKIKKRFPKKELNAWLRVHQTWDYIEWLNLLENLMKLGFHEWSTSGLGQREIGFYLETKRH' A
#
# COMPACT_ATOMS: atom_id res chain seq x y z
N MET A 1 17.25 -16.25 -1.24
CA MET A 1 16.53 -16.48 0.04
C MET A 1 15.72 -15.23 0.32
N ILE A 2 14.39 -15.24 0.10
CA ILE A 2 13.54 -14.11 0.51
C ILE A 2 13.34 -14.27 2.02
N MET A 3 14.00 -13.45 2.82
CA MET A 3 13.73 -13.37 4.26
C MET A 3 12.23 -13.08 4.43
N PRO A 4 11.46 -13.86 5.21
CA PRO A 4 10.07 -13.53 5.44
C PRO A 4 10.04 -12.23 6.23
N ALA A 5 9.82 -11.11 5.54
CA ALA A 5 9.50 -9.85 6.18
C ALA A 5 8.33 -10.15 7.13
N LYS A 6 8.50 -9.88 8.43
CA LYS A 6 7.48 -10.15 9.45
C LYS A 6 6.14 -9.67 8.92
N ILE A 7 5.22 -10.61 8.68
CA ILE A 7 3.91 -10.32 8.10
C ILE A 7 3.18 -9.36 9.05
N LYS A 8 2.93 -8.15 8.56
CA LYS A 8 2.22 -7.12 9.30
C LYS A 8 0.73 -7.26 9.00
N LYS A 9 -0.03 -7.75 10.00
CA LYS A 9 -1.49 -7.80 9.95
C LYS A 9 -2.14 -6.41 9.98
N ARG A 10 -1.46 -5.40 10.52
CA ARG A 10 -1.99 -4.04 10.66
C ARG A 10 -2.10 -3.33 9.31
N PHE A 11 -3.08 -2.44 9.19
CA PHE A 11 -3.24 -1.58 8.02
C PHE A 11 -2.06 -0.60 7.84
N PRO A 12 -1.50 -0.42 6.63
CA PRO A 12 -0.31 0.41 6.37
C PRO A 12 -0.59 1.93 6.36
N LYS A 13 -1.37 2.45 7.32
CA LYS A 13 -1.81 3.86 7.36
C LYS A 13 -0.67 4.88 7.24
N LYS A 14 0.43 4.64 7.97
CA LYS A 14 1.59 5.55 8.01
C LYS A 14 2.26 5.63 6.64
N GLU A 15 2.40 4.49 5.98
CA GLU A 15 3.08 4.36 4.70
C GLU A 15 2.23 4.97 3.58
N LEU A 16 0.91 4.74 3.60
CA LEU A 16 -0.03 5.40 2.68
C LEU A 16 -0.03 6.92 2.85
N ASN A 17 -0.03 7.43 4.09
CA ASN A 17 0.04 8.87 4.34
C ASN A 17 1.37 9.48 3.87
N ALA A 18 2.49 8.77 4.06
CA ALA A 18 3.78 9.21 3.56
C ALA A 18 3.80 9.24 2.02
N TRP A 19 3.21 8.25 1.38
CA TRP A 19 3.11 8.17 -0.07
C TRP A 19 2.22 9.26 -0.67
N LEU A 20 1.06 9.56 -0.06
CA LEU A 20 0.15 10.64 -0.47
C LEU A 20 0.77 12.04 -0.39
N ARG A 21 1.77 12.25 0.48
CA ARG A 21 2.51 13.53 0.53
C ARG A 21 3.36 13.76 -0.71
N VAL A 22 3.78 12.69 -1.38
CA VAL A 22 4.63 12.75 -2.57
C VAL A 22 3.78 12.65 -3.84
N HIS A 23 2.72 11.85 -3.81
CA HIS A 23 1.85 11.58 -4.96
C HIS A 23 0.45 12.18 -4.74
N GLN A 24 0.25 13.43 -5.20
CA GLN A 24 -1.08 14.07 -5.24
C GLN A 24 -2.01 13.44 -6.28
N THR A 25 -1.42 12.89 -7.34
CA THR A 25 -2.08 12.13 -8.39
C THR A 25 -1.30 10.86 -8.62
N TRP A 26 -2.00 9.78 -8.93
CA TRP A 26 -1.37 8.51 -9.27
C TRP A 26 -2.12 7.85 -10.41
N ASP A 27 -1.36 7.13 -11.21
CA ASP A 27 -1.84 6.27 -12.27
C ASP A 27 -1.67 4.80 -11.86
N TYR A 28 -1.93 3.90 -12.81
CA TYR A 28 -1.85 2.46 -12.57
C TYR A 28 -0.42 1.97 -12.27
N ILE A 29 0.62 2.62 -12.81
CA ILE A 29 2.01 2.22 -12.55
C ILE A 29 2.39 2.61 -11.12
N GLU A 30 2.05 3.81 -10.71
CA GLU A 30 2.27 4.28 -9.33
C GLU A 30 1.52 3.44 -8.30
N TRP A 31 0.31 2.99 -8.64
CA TRP A 31 -0.44 2.02 -7.86
C TRP A 31 0.31 0.69 -7.68
N LEU A 32 0.84 0.10 -8.77
CA LEU A 32 1.61 -1.14 -8.69
C LEU A 32 2.89 -0.97 -7.88
N ASN A 33 3.61 0.15 -8.07
CA ASN A 33 4.80 0.48 -7.30
C ASN A 33 4.50 0.57 -5.80
N LEU A 34 3.38 1.19 -5.42
CA LEU A 34 2.94 1.26 -4.02
C LEU A 34 2.71 -0.13 -3.42
N LEU A 35 1.98 -1.00 -4.12
CA LEU A 35 1.70 -2.36 -3.65
C LEU A 35 2.98 -3.19 -3.49
N GLU A 36 3.92 -3.07 -4.43
CA GLU A 36 5.21 -3.75 -4.33
C GLU A 36 6.01 -3.24 -3.12
N ASN A 37 6.00 -1.92 -2.88
CA ASN A 37 6.68 -1.32 -1.72
C ASN A 37 6.07 -1.81 -0.40
N LEU A 38 4.73 -1.84 -0.32
CA LEU A 38 4.01 -2.37 0.84
C LEU A 38 4.30 -3.85 1.08
N MET A 39 4.40 -4.65 0.01
CA MET A 39 4.81 -6.05 0.08
C MET A 39 6.22 -6.19 0.65
N LYS A 40 7.20 -5.43 0.14
CA LYS A 40 8.59 -5.38 0.65
C LYS A 40 8.67 -4.96 2.12
N LEU A 41 7.76 -4.09 2.57
CA LEU A 41 7.66 -3.65 3.96
C LEU A 41 6.97 -4.67 4.90
N GLY A 42 6.49 -5.79 4.35
CA GLY A 42 5.86 -6.88 5.09
C GLY A 42 4.33 -6.82 5.15
N PHE A 43 3.68 -5.92 4.40
CA PHE A 43 2.22 -5.84 4.30
C PHE A 43 1.67 -6.73 3.18
N HIS A 44 2.14 -7.97 3.09
CA HIS A 44 1.73 -8.92 2.06
C HIS A 44 0.21 -9.10 2.01
N GLU A 45 -0.46 -9.33 3.15
CA GLU A 45 -1.92 -9.53 3.21
C GLU A 45 -2.71 -8.37 2.61
N TRP A 46 -2.23 -7.13 2.78
CA TRP A 46 -2.88 -5.95 2.23
C TRP A 46 -2.55 -5.74 0.75
N SER A 47 -1.34 -6.13 0.34
CA SER A 47 -0.82 -5.81 -1.00
C SER A 47 -1.14 -6.88 -2.04
N THR A 48 -1.34 -8.14 -1.61
CA THR A 48 -1.62 -9.27 -2.51
C THR A 48 -3.08 -9.71 -2.49
N SER A 49 -3.85 -9.35 -1.46
CA SER A 49 -5.27 -9.68 -1.40
C SER A 49 -6.11 -8.63 -2.12
N GLY A 50 -7.06 -9.04 -2.96
CA GLY A 50 -7.96 -8.11 -3.66
C GLY A 50 -8.79 -7.24 -2.71
N LEU A 51 -9.14 -7.76 -1.53
CA LEU A 51 -9.81 -6.97 -0.49
C LEU A 51 -8.87 -5.92 0.11
N GLY A 52 -7.62 -6.31 0.39
CA GLY A 52 -6.61 -5.39 0.92
C GLY A 52 -6.27 -4.27 -0.07
N GLN A 53 -6.13 -4.61 -1.35
CA GLN A 53 -5.95 -3.65 -2.44
C GLN A 53 -7.13 -2.68 -2.54
N ARG A 54 -8.38 -3.16 -2.45
CA ARG A 54 -9.57 -2.28 -2.44
C ARG A 54 -9.58 -1.33 -1.25
N GLU A 55 -9.27 -1.82 -0.05
CA GLU A 55 -9.18 -1.00 1.16
C GLU A 55 -8.09 0.07 1.05
N ILE A 56 -6.91 -0.29 0.52
CA ILE A 56 -5.83 0.67 0.25
C ILE A 56 -6.31 1.72 -0.76
N GLY A 57 -6.91 1.31 -1.89
CA GLY A 57 -7.40 2.22 -2.92
C GLY A 57 -8.43 3.21 -2.38
N PHE A 58 -9.42 2.70 -1.63
CA PHE A 58 -10.43 3.51 -0.96
C PHE A 58 -9.82 4.50 0.04
N TYR A 59 -8.82 4.06 0.82
CA TYR A 59 -8.12 4.95 1.74
C TYR A 59 -7.39 6.08 1.02
N LEU A 60 -6.74 5.79 -0.11
CA LEU A 60 -6.05 6.81 -0.90
C LEU A 60 -7.04 7.81 -1.50
N GLU A 61 -8.14 7.34 -2.10
CA GLU A 61 -9.21 8.20 -2.65
C GLU A 61 -9.81 9.12 -1.58
N THR A 62 -10.17 8.57 -0.43
CA THR A 62 -10.75 9.37 0.68
C THR A 62 -9.79 10.37 1.28
N LYS A 63 -8.47 10.13 1.18
CA LYS A 63 -7.42 11.02 1.70
C LYS A 63 -6.83 11.97 0.66
N ARG A 64 -7.36 11.97 -0.56
CA ARG A 64 -6.93 12.86 -1.66
C ARG A 64 -7.39 14.33 -1.49
N HIS A 65 -7.86 14.72 -0.30
CA HIS A 65 -8.54 15.98 -0.03
C HIS A 65 -7.68 16.96 0.79
#